data_AF-A0A831PFK4-F1
#
_entry.id   AF-A0A831PFK4-F1
#
_cell.length_a   1.000
_cell.length_b   1.000
_cell.length_c   1.000
_cell.angle_alpha   90.00
_cell.angle_beta   90.00
_cell.angle_gamma   90.00
#
_symmetry.space_group_name_H-M   'P 1'
#
loop_
_entity.id
_entity.type
_entity.pdbx_description
1 polymer ?
#
loop_
_entity_poly.entity_id
_entity_poly.type
_entity_poly.pdbx_seq_one_letter_code
_entity_poly.pdbx_strand_id
1 'polypeptide(L)'
;MGRTKIMALVLVMAIFIPAFASQPDSINMVLKKAEEKMAATLVQLKELPDEMNTFFARAKTSLAEQMRIAESRMQTLRNLLKPGGAENPDYYQIIHLTTEILRQAPDTEAARNAHWDMHDYLLKVHNVRGARDALMSYLHKYGADAVNRKGAFEKLADLAADDKEWDLALYYSEKGLEISAGSPVVLLSKARALVNLGFLPEGKVLLQSVAKANPGSSHAEMAMNSLKQLEQADFNPNLLKGYRETMKTMKEIGAAAATYYVDFNQYPRTIKELYPAFLQELTEKDAWGNAFVLRFDSNANRFLVASGGSDGVFNGFDQQGFYVDLQGKDIIFCDGAFVYAPKL
;
A
#
# COMPACT_ATOMS: atom_id res chain seq x y z
N MET A 1 -45.56 -37.41 8.55
CA MET A 1 -45.17 -36.30 7.64
C MET A 1 -44.45 -35.23 8.46
N GLY A 2 -43.15 -35.41 8.71
CA GLY A 2 -42.30 -34.41 9.37
C GLY A 2 -41.51 -33.65 8.31
N ARG A 3 -41.76 -32.35 8.16
CA ARG A 3 -40.97 -31.47 7.30
C ARG A 3 -39.83 -30.87 8.12
N THR A 4 -38.65 -31.46 7.99
CA THR A 4 -37.39 -30.91 8.47
C THR A 4 -37.02 -29.69 7.62
N LYS A 5 -37.09 -28.50 8.20
CA LYS A 5 -36.48 -27.29 7.61
C LYS A 5 -34.99 -27.33 7.90
N ILE A 6 -34.18 -27.55 6.87
CA ILE A 6 -32.73 -27.32 6.93
C ILE A 6 -32.55 -25.80 6.81
N MET A 7 -32.29 -25.14 7.95
CA MET A 7 -31.76 -23.77 7.94
C MET A 7 -30.31 -23.84 7.50
N ALA A 8 -30.02 -23.32 6.30
CA ALA A 8 -28.68 -23.00 5.87
C ALA A 8 -28.16 -21.85 6.75
N LEU A 9 -27.34 -22.20 7.74
CA LEU A 9 -26.57 -21.25 8.53
C LEU A 9 -25.45 -20.72 7.63
N VAL A 10 -25.66 -19.56 7.00
CA VAL A 10 -24.59 -18.81 6.34
C VAL A 10 -23.69 -18.27 7.45
N LEU A 11 -22.62 -19.00 7.75
CA LEU A 11 -21.56 -18.56 8.64
C LEU A 11 -20.79 -17.44 7.94
N VAL A 12 -21.20 -16.19 8.16
CA VAL A 12 -20.36 -15.03 7.85
C VAL A 12 -19.17 -15.09 8.81
N MET A 13 -18.06 -15.65 8.36
CA MET A 13 -16.78 -15.49 9.05
C MET A 13 -16.47 -13.98 9.04
N ALA A 14 -16.79 -13.31 10.15
CA ALA A 14 -16.18 -12.05 10.48
C ALA A 14 -14.67 -12.30 10.52
N ILE A 15 -13.95 -11.80 9.51
CA ILE A 15 -12.49 -11.71 9.55
C ILE A 15 -12.20 -10.75 10.69
N PHE A 16 -11.93 -11.30 11.87
CA PHE A 16 -11.32 -10.58 12.97
C PHE A 16 -9.91 -10.23 12.52
N ILE A 17 -9.76 -9.05 11.91
CA ILE A 17 -8.46 -8.38 11.88
C ILE A 17 -8.24 -7.93 13.33
N PRO A 18 -7.26 -8.47 14.06
CA PRO A 18 -7.01 -8.02 15.42
C PRO A 18 -6.68 -6.53 15.37
N ALA A 19 -7.57 -5.73 15.95
CA ALA A 19 -7.24 -4.37 16.34
C ALA A 19 -6.06 -4.47 17.33
N PHE A 20 -5.02 -3.68 17.08
CA PHE A 20 -3.80 -3.55 17.88
C PHE A 20 -2.73 -4.66 17.72
N ALA A 21 -2.21 -4.83 16.51
CA ALA A 21 -0.76 -4.91 16.40
C ALA A 21 -0.23 -3.48 16.56
N SER A 22 0.68 -3.22 17.51
CA SER A 22 1.32 -1.91 17.67
C SER A 22 1.90 -1.47 16.32
N GLN A 23 1.41 -0.36 15.77
CA GLN A 23 1.92 0.16 14.50
C GLN A 23 3.41 0.50 14.67
N PRO A 24 4.28 0.15 13.71
CA PRO A 24 5.68 0.52 13.74
C PRO A 24 5.85 2.02 13.99
N ASP A 25 6.86 2.41 14.78
CA ASP A 25 7.14 3.81 15.10
C ASP A 25 7.31 4.69 13.84
N SER A 26 7.78 4.09 12.75
CA SER A 26 7.91 4.73 11.44
C SER A 26 6.56 5.11 10.80
N ILE A 27 5.52 4.28 10.94
CA ILE A 27 4.18 4.56 10.43
C ILE A 27 3.54 5.68 11.25
N ASN A 28 3.66 5.63 12.58
CA ASN A 28 3.17 6.69 13.46
C ASN A 28 3.81 8.05 13.12
N MET A 29 5.11 8.07 12.81
CA MET A 29 5.78 9.29 12.38
C MET A 29 5.23 9.83 11.05
N VAL A 30 4.91 8.98 10.08
CA VAL A 30 4.28 9.40 8.82
C VAL A 30 2.90 9.99 9.08
N LEU A 31 2.08 9.33 9.90
CA LEU A 31 0.75 9.79 10.26
C LEU A 31 0.78 11.16 10.94
N LYS A 32 1.71 11.38 11.88
CA LYS A 32 1.89 12.66 12.55
C LYS A 32 2.24 13.79 11.57
N LYS A 33 3.16 13.54 10.64
CA LYS A 33 3.52 14.53 9.61
C LYS A 33 2.34 14.86 8.69
N ALA A 34 1.56 13.85 8.31
CA ALA A 34 0.37 14.02 7.49
C ALA A 34 -0.71 14.83 8.23
N GLU A 35 -0.89 14.60 9.53
CA GLU A 35 -1.79 15.38 10.38
C GLU A 35 -1.35 16.84 10.49
N GLU A 36 -0.06 17.11 10.70
CA GLU A 36 0.50 18.47 10.71
C GLU A 36 0.28 19.19 9.37
N LYS A 37 0.51 18.49 8.25
CA LYS A 37 0.25 19.00 6.89
C LYS A 37 -1.23 19.35 6.68
N MET A 38 -2.14 18.47 7.11
CA MET A 38 -3.58 18.69 7.05
C MET A 38 -4.00 19.90 7.88
N ALA A 39 -3.48 20.02 9.11
CA ALA A 39 -3.74 21.14 10.00
C ALA A 39 -3.25 22.47 9.39
N ALA A 40 -2.05 22.49 8.81
CA ALA A 40 -1.51 23.67 8.12
C ALA A 40 -2.38 24.11 6.94
N THR A 41 -2.85 23.17 6.11
CA THR A 41 -3.78 23.46 5.01
C THR A 41 -5.09 24.07 5.51
N LEU A 42 -5.66 23.54 6.61
CA LEU A 42 -6.87 24.11 7.21
C LEU A 42 -6.67 25.53 7.73
N VAL A 43 -5.50 25.85 8.29
CA VAL A 43 -5.16 27.22 8.70
C VAL A 43 -5.18 28.15 7.48
N GLN A 44 -4.50 27.77 6.40
CA GLN A 44 -4.48 28.56 5.16
C GLN A 44 -5.87 28.80 4.59
N LEU A 45 -6.74 27.78 4.59
CA LEU A 45 -8.12 27.92 4.10
C LEU A 45 -8.96 28.88 4.96
N LYS A 46 -8.72 28.93 6.27
CA LYS A 46 -9.41 29.84 7.18
C LYS A 46 -8.95 31.28 7.03
N GLU A 47 -7.70 31.49 6.67
CA GLU A 47 -7.08 32.81 6.49
C GLU A 47 -7.37 33.44 5.11
N LEU A 48 -8.06 32.72 4.22
CA LEU A 48 -8.51 33.29 2.94
C LEU A 48 -9.41 34.51 3.19
N PRO A 49 -9.29 35.58 2.37
CA PRO A 49 -10.19 36.73 2.43
C PRO A 49 -11.65 36.31 2.33
N ASP A 50 -12.56 37.01 3.02
CA ASP A 50 -14.01 36.74 3.02
C ASP A 50 -14.60 36.49 1.61
N GLU A 51 -14.13 37.25 0.62
CA GLU A 51 -14.58 37.16 -0.78
C GLU A 51 -14.14 35.88 -1.49
N MET A 52 -13.10 35.22 -0.97
CA MET A 52 -12.56 33.95 -1.45
C MET A 52 -12.92 32.78 -0.52
N ASN A 53 -13.27 33.07 0.74
CA ASN A 53 -13.51 32.07 1.76
C ASN A 53 -14.94 31.51 1.69
N THR A 54 -15.11 30.46 0.88
CA THR A 54 -16.40 29.80 0.68
C THR A 54 -16.80 28.91 1.86
N PHE A 55 -15.85 28.23 2.51
CA PHE A 55 -16.16 27.16 3.46
C PHE A 55 -16.18 27.60 4.93
N PHE A 56 -15.55 28.74 5.26
CA PHE A 56 -15.51 29.32 6.61
C PHE A 56 -16.18 30.69 6.69
N ALA A 57 -17.07 30.99 5.73
CA ALA A 57 -17.86 32.21 5.75
C ALA A 57 -18.68 32.32 7.06
N ARG A 58 -18.75 33.53 7.60
CA ARG A 58 -19.55 33.86 8.78
C ARG A 58 -20.87 34.48 8.36
N ALA A 59 -21.93 34.17 9.10
CA ALA A 59 -23.23 34.77 8.89
C ALA A 59 -23.18 36.29 9.02
N LYS A 60 -23.77 36.98 8.03
CA LYS A 60 -23.92 38.45 8.02
C LYS A 60 -25.37 38.88 8.24
N THR A 61 -26.30 37.93 8.29
CA THR A 61 -27.75 38.14 8.35
C THR A 61 -28.40 37.24 9.41
N SER A 62 -29.64 37.56 9.79
CA SER A 62 -30.41 36.75 10.74
C SER A 62 -30.70 35.36 10.18
N LEU A 63 -30.88 34.37 11.06
CA LEU A 63 -31.18 33.00 10.64
C LEU A 63 -32.43 32.90 9.75
N ALA A 64 -33.47 33.70 10.02
CA ALA A 64 -34.67 33.74 9.19
C ALA A 64 -34.37 34.18 7.74
N GLU A 65 -33.50 35.18 7.58
CA GLU A 65 -33.07 35.64 6.25
C GLU A 65 -32.16 34.61 5.57
N GLN A 66 -31.26 33.97 6.33
CA GLN A 66 -30.45 32.86 5.83
C GLN A 66 -31.32 31.71 5.30
N MET A 67 -32.36 31.32 6.04
CA MET A 67 -33.30 30.26 5.62
C MET A 67 -34.02 30.64 4.33
N ARG A 68 -34.49 31.89 4.20
CA ARG A 68 -35.15 32.40 2.99
C ARG A 68 -34.21 32.36 1.77
N ILE A 69 -32.96 32.78 1.95
CA ILE A 69 -31.93 32.71 0.90
C ILE A 69 -31.68 31.26 0.51
N ALA A 70 -31.44 30.39 1.48
CA ALA A 70 -31.14 28.99 1.23
C ALA A 70 -32.27 28.27 0.51
N GLU A 71 -33.52 28.49 0.92
CA GLU A 71 -34.71 27.92 0.27
C GLU A 71 -34.81 28.34 -1.20
N SER A 72 -34.66 29.64 -1.47
CA SER A 72 -34.67 30.18 -2.84
C SER A 72 -33.60 29.52 -3.72
N ARG A 73 -32.36 29.41 -3.22
CA ARG A 73 -31.24 28.82 -3.97
C ARG A 73 -31.38 27.31 -4.15
N MET A 74 -31.83 26.60 -3.11
CA MET A 74 -32.11 25.17 -3.18
C MET A 74 -33.21 24.85 -4.19
N GLN A 75 -34.23 25.70 -4.32
CA GLN A 75 -35.27 25.50 -5.33
C GLN A 75 -34.71 25.58 -6.75
N THR A 76 -33.81 26.55 -7.02
CA THR A 76 -33.12 26.66 -8.30
C THR A 76 -32.20 25.46 -8.55
N LEU A 77 -31.42 25.05 -7.55
CA LEU A 77 -30.55 23.86 -7.63
C LEU A 77 -31.35 22.60 -7.96
N ARG A 78 -32.49 22.37 -7.29
CA ARG A 78 -33.36 21.23 -7.56
C ARG A 78 -33.84 21.21 -9.01
N ASN A 79 -34.15 22.37 -9.60
CA ASN A 79 -34.57 22.45 -10.99
C ASN A 79 -33.44 22.10 -11.97
N LEU A 80 -32.21 22.53 -11.68
CA LEU A 80 -31.02 22.20 -12.49
C LEU A 80 -30.63 20.72 -12.39
N LEU A 81 -30.90 20.09 -11.25
CA LEU A 81 -30.53 18.70 -10.95
C LEU A 81 -31.64 17.67 -11.24
N LYS A 82 -32.77 18.07 -11.86
CA LYS A 82 -33.91 17.16 -12.08
C LYS A 82 -33.49 15.92 -12.90
N PRO A 83 -33.89 14.70 -12.49
CA PRO A 83 -33.69 13.49 -13.28
C PRO A 83 -34.40 13.61 -14.64
N GLY A 84 -33.67 13.39 -15.74
CA GLY A 84 -34.15 13.63 -17.11
C GLY A 84 -33.99 15.08 -17.62
N GLY A 85 -33.30 15.94 -16.87
CA GLY A 85 -32.84 17.25 -17.31
C GLY A 85 -31.72 17.18 -18.37
N ALA A 86 -31.14 18.34 -18.71
CA ALA A 86 -30.09 18.46 -19.73
C ALA A 86 -29.02 17.36 -19.58
N GLU A 87 -28.63 16.72 -20.69
CA GLU A 87 -27.57 15.69 -20.72
C GLU A 87 -26.25 16.19 -20.09
N ASN A 88 -26.09 17.52 -19.99
CA ASN A 88 -24.99 18.19 -19.30
C ASN A 88 -25.54 19.32 -18.41
N PRO A 89 -25.72 19.10 -17.09
CA PRO A 89 -26.06 20.17 -16.16
C PRO A 89 -25.00 21.29 -16.18
N ASP A 90 -25.41 22.55 -16.05
CA ASP A 90 -24.47 23.66 -15.89
C ASP A 90 -23.84 23.60 -14.50
N TYR A 91 -22.75 22.84 -14.38
CA TYR A 91 -22.04 22.67 -13.12
C TYR A 91 -21.41 23.97 -12.61
N TYR A 92 -21.09 24.94 -13.47
CA TYR A 92 -20.59 26.25 -13.02
C TYR A 92 -21.70 27.03 -12.31
N GLN A 93 -22.90 27.01 -12.86
CA GLN A 93 -24.07 27.61 -12.20
C GLN A 93 -24.41 26.88 -10.89
N ILE A 94 -24.35 25.56 -10.88
CA ILE A 94 -24.57 24.76 -9.65
C ILE A 94 -23.54 25.13 -8.58
N ILE A 95 -22.25 25.16 -8.91
CA ILE A 95 -21.18 25.55 -7.98
C ILE A 95 -21.38 26.97 -7.46
N HIS A 96 -21.82 27.90 -8.33
CA HIS A 96 -22.11 29.28 -7.93
C HIS A 96 -23.24 29.34 -6.88
N LEU A 97 -24.37 28.68 -7.15
CA LEU A 97 -25.52 28.63 -6.22
C LEU A 97 -25.14 27.96 -4.89
N THR A 98 -24.40 26.85 -4.94
CA THR A 98 -23.88 26.16 -3.75
C THR A 98 -22.96 27.09 -2.94
N THR A 99 -22.10 27.86 -3.61
CA THR A 99 -21.23 28.86 -2.98
C THR A 99 -22.04 29.97 -2.31
N GLU A 100 -23.11 30.46 -2.94
CA GLU A 100 -23.99 31.46 -2.34
C GLU A 100 -24.65 30.94 -1.07
N ILE A 101 -25.15 29.69 -1.06
CA ILE A 101 -25.72 29.07 0.14
C ILE A 101 -24.68 29.02 1.26
N LEU A 102 -23.46 28.54 0.96
CA LEU A 102 -22.40 28.43 1.96
C LEU A 102 -21.97 29.77 2.54
N ARG A 103 -22.00 30.85 1.75
CA ARG A 103 -21.58 32.18 2.18
C ARG A 103 -22.68 32.98 2.87
N GLN A 104 -23.91 32.89 2.37
CA GLN A 104 -25.01 33.76 2.79
C GLN A 104 -25.95 33.07 3.79
N ALA A 105 -25.92 31.74 3.86
CA ALA A 105 -26.74 30.96 4.79
C ALA A 105 -25.94 29.90 5.57
N PRO A 106 -24.72 30.20 6.09
CA PRO A 106 -23.77 29.22 6.61
C PRO A 106 -24.26 28.41 7.83
N ASP A 107 -25.29 28.90 8.53
CA ASP A 107 -25.85 28.30 9.75
C ASP A 107 -27.08 27.41 9.48
N THR A 108 -27.43 27.20 8.21
CA THR A 108 -28.60 26.40 7.82
C THR A 108 -28.25 24.94 7.54
N GLU A 109 -29.24 24.05 7.67
CA GLU A 109 -29.10 22.65 7.23
C GLU A 109 -28.81 22.54 5.73
N ALA A 110 -29.38 23.45 4.94
CA ALA A 110 -29.09 23.55 3.52
C ALA A 110 -27.61 23.81 3.24
N ALA A 111 -26.94 24.68 4.01
CA ALA A 111 -25.51 24.88 3.89
C ALA A 111 -24.69 23.64 4.26
N ARG A 112 -25.13 22.85 5.24
CA ARG A 112 -24.48 21.57 5.57
C ARG A 112 -24.53 20.57 4.42
N ASN A 113 -25.69 20.44 3.78
CA ASN A 113 -25.86 19.56 2.62
C ASN A 113 -25.08 20.08 1.42
N ALA A 114 -25.17 21.38 1.13
CA ALA A 114 -24.40 22.06 0.09
C ALA A 114 -22.88 21.88 0.28
N HIS A 115 -22.39 21.90 1.51
CA HIS A 115 -20.97 21.71 1.83
C HIS A 115 -20.51 20.31 1.46
N TRP A 116 -21.32 19.30 1.83
CA TRP A 116 -21.08 17.93 1.39
C TRP A 116 -21.14 17.83 -0.14
N ASP A 117 -22.19 18.31 -0.80
CA ASP A 117 -22.39 18.10 -2.25
C ASP A 117 -21.34 18.82 -3.11
N MET A 118 -20.77 19.93 -2.63
CA MET A 118 -19.82 20.77 -3.36
C MET A 118 -18.64 19.98 -3.96
N HIS A 119 -18.11 18.98 -3.25
CA HIS A 119 -16.97 18.22 -3.78
C HIS A 119 -17.30 17.48 -5.07
N ASP A 120 -18.51 16.93 -5.21
CA ASP A 120 -18.90 16.19 -6.40
C ASP A 120 -19.00 17.14 -7.60
N TYR A 121 -19.64 18.29 -7.40
CA TYR A 121 -19.77 19.31 -8.45
C TYR A 121 -18.40 19.84 -8.91
N LEU A 122 -17.48 20.07 -7.97
CA LEU A 122 -16.13 20.50 -8.30
C LEU A 122 -15.35 19.45 -9.10
N LEU A 123 -15.55 18.15 -8.80
CA LEU A 123 -14.96 17.07 -9.60
C LEU A 123 -15.53 17.01 -11.03
N LYS A 124 -16.82 17.34 -11.23
CA LYS A 124 -17.44 17.39 -12.58
C LYS A 124 -16.83 18.46 -13.48
N VAL A 125 -16.24 19.51 -12.90
CA VAL A 125 -15.49 20.55 -13.63
C VAL A 125 -13.97 20.40 -13.47
N HIS A 126 -13.50 19.21 -13.07
CA HIS A 126 -12.08 18.88 -12.90
C HIS A 126 -11.32 19.75 -11.89
N ASN A 127 -12.03 20.40 -10.95
CA ASN A 127 -11.41 21.15 -9.86
C ASN A 127 -11.11 20.24 -8.66
N VAL A 128 -10.09 19.39 -8.80
CA VAL A 128 -9.67 18.42 -7.77
C VAL A 128 -9.27 19.11 -6.46
N ARG A 129 -8.48 20.19 -6.53
CA ARG A 129 -8.06 20.95 -5.35
C ARG A 129 -9.26 21.49 -4.57
N GLY A 130 -10.20 22.13 -5.25
CA GLY A 130 -11.41 22.65 -4.62
C GLY A 130 -12.26 21.55 -3.99
N ALA A 131 -12.37 20.38 -4.63
CA ALA A 131 -13.10 19.24 -4.08
C ALA A 131 -12.46 18.75 -2.77
N ARG A 132 -11.12 18.69 -2.71
CA ARG A 132 -10.37 18.36 -1.49
C ARG A 132 -10.61 19.40 -0.40
N ASP A 133 -10.51 20.68 -0.72
CA ASP A 133 -10.76 21.78 0.22
C ASP A 133 -12.18 21.72 0.80
N ALA A 134 -13.19 21.39 -0.03
CA ALA A 134 -14.57 21.19 0.40
C ALA A 134 -14.70 20.03 1.40
N LEU A 135 -14.10 18.87 1.11
CA LEU A 135 -14.15 17.69 1.99
C LEU A 135 -13.40 17.93 3.31
N MET A 136 -12.21 18.52 3.25
CA MET A 136 -11.40 18.83 4.44
C MET A 136 -12.13 19.82 5.35
N SER A 137 -12.68 20.89 4.79
CA SER A 137 -13.44 21.89 5.54
C SER A 137 -14.75 21.33 6.08
N TYR A 138 -15.43 20.42 5.35
CA TYR A 138 -16.63 19.72 5.82
C TYR A 138 -16.33 18.90 7.08
N LEU A 139 -15.28 18.07 7.02
CA LEU A 139 -14.84 17.28 8.16
C LEU A 139 -14.42 18.15 9.35
N HIS A 140 -13.74 19.26 9.09
CA HIS A 140 -13.35 20.19 10.15
C HIS A 140 -14.56 20.88 10.80
N LYS A 141 -15.51 21.39 9.98
CA LYS A 141 -16.65 22.18 10.45
C LYS A 141 -17.65 21.32 11.25
N TYR A 142 -17.87 20.08 10.82
CA TYR A 142 -18.90 19.22 11.40
C TYR A 142 -18.35 18.08 12.26
N GLY A 143 -17.05 17.79 12.20
CA GLY A 143 -16.39 16.84 13.09
C GLY A 143 -17.09 15.47 13.18
N ALA A 144 -17.39 15.04 14.40
CA ALA A 144 -18.08 13.78 14.67
C ALA A 144 -19.54 13.77 14.20
N ASP A 145 -20.18 14.94 14.10
CA ASP A 145 -21.59 15.05 13.71
C ASP A 145 -21.79 14.90 12.19
N ALA A 146 -20.72 15.00 11.40
CA ALA A 146 -20.76 14.92 9.94
C ALA A 146 -21.47 13.64 9.45
N VAL A 147 -22.66 13.79 8.85
CA VAL A 147 -23.48 12.65 8.38
C VAL A 147 -22.69 11.77 7.40
N ASN A 148 -21.91 12.39 6.51
CA ASN A 148 -21.12 11.69 5.50
C ASN A 148 -19.64 11.58 5.86
N ARG A 149 -19.29 11.55 7.16
CA ARG A 149 -17.90 11.51 7.64
C ARG A 149 -17.07 10.39 7.02
N LYS A 150 -17.63 9.18 6.98
CA LYS A 150 -17.00 8.01 6.34
C LYS A 150 -16.69 8.29 4.87
N GLY A 151 -17.71 8.70 4.11
CA GLY A 151 -17.57 8.97 2.68
C GLY A 151 -16.59 10.11 2.38
N ALA A 152 -16.47 11.09 3.27
CA ALA A 152 -15.48 12.16 3.14
C ALA A 152 -14.04 11.65 3.27
N PHE A 153 -13.76 10.78 4.26
CA PHE A 153 -12.44 10.17 4.40
C PHE A 153 -12.11 9.21 3.26
N GLU A 154 -13.08 8.41 2.79
CA GLU A 154 -12.93 7.55 1.62
C GLU A 154 -12.49 8.35 0.39
N LYS A 155 -13.24 9.41 0.06
CA LYS A 155 -12.93 10.27 -1.09
C LYS A 155 -11.60 11.01 -0.94
N LEU A 156 -11.27 11.49 0.26
CA LEU A 156 -9.98 12.14 0.50
C LEU A 156 -8.80 11.18 0.38
N ALA A 157 -8.95 9.93 0.83
CA ALA A 157 -7.92 8.90 0.67
C ALA A 157 -7.66 8.60 -0.82
N ASP A 158 -8.73 8.46 -1.61
CA ASP A 158 -8.64 8.20 -3.05
C ASP A 158 -8.00 9.37 -3.80
N LEU A 159 -8.47 10.61 -3.56
CA LEU A 159 -7.90 11.80 -4.19
C LEU A 159 -6.42 12.00 -3.82
N ALA A 160 -6.03 11.74 -2.56
CA ALA A 160 -4.64 11.81 -2.16
C ALA A 160 -3.78 10.71 -2.83
N ALA A 161 -4.33 9.50 -2.98
CA ALA A 161 -3.65 8.41 -3.68
C ALA A 161 -3.45 8.70 -5.17
N ASP A 162 -4.44 9.32 -5.83
CA ASP A 162 -4.35 9.73 -7.24
C ASP A 162 -3.30 10.83 -7.44
N ASP A 163 -3.20 11.78 -6.51
CA ASP A 163 -2.17 12.83 -6.48
C ASP A 163 -0.80 12.31 -5.98
N LYS A 164 -0.67 11.01 -5.65
CA LYS A 164 0.52 10.36 -5.09
C LYS A 164 0.99 10.97 -3.76
N GLU A 165 0.10 11.59 -3.01
CA GLU A 165 0.34 12.05 -1.64
C GLU A 165 0.07 10.91 -0.67
N TRP A 166 0.96 9.92 -0.70
CA TRP A 166 0.78 8.64 0.01
C TRP A 166 0.72 8.79 1.53
N ASP A 167 1.38 9.80 2.08
CA ASP A 167 1.30 10.17 3.50
C ASP A 167 -0.12 10.58 3.91
N LEU A 168 -0.75 11.47 3.13
CA LEU A 168 -2.13 11.89 3.32
C LEU A 168 -3.12 10.77 3.01
N ALA A 169 -2.87 9.98 1.97
CA ALA A 169 -3.71 8.83 1.64
C ALA A 169 -3.73 7.82 2.80
N LEU A 170 -2.57 7.55 3.43
CA LEU A 170 -2.48 6.71 4.61
C LEU A 170 -3.25 7.31 5.80
N TYR A 171 -3.04 8.59 6.08
CA TYR A 171 -3.74 9.30 7.17
C TYR A 171 -5.27 9.25 7.02
N TYR A 172 -5.80 9.63 5.87
CA TYR A 172 -7.25 9.59 5.63
C TYR A 172 -7.79 8.17 5.68
N SER A 173 -7.00 7.19 5.22
CA SER A 173 -7.42 5.79 5.31
C SER A 173 -7.52 5.31 6.76
N GLU A 174 -6.59 5.68 7.63
CA GLU A 174 -6.69 5.35 9.06
C GLU A 174 -7.95 5.98 9.68
N LYS A 175 -8.20 7.26 9.41
CA LYS A 175 -9.41 7.95 9.89
C LYS A 175 -10.70 7.36 9.34
N GLY A 176 -10.71 6.87 8.11
CA GLY A 176 -11.82 6.13 7.53
C GLY A 176 -12.07 4.78 8.24
N LEU A 177 -11.00 4.04 8.55
CA LEU A 177 -11.07 2.74 9.22
C LEU A 177 -11.48 2.84 10.70
N GLU A 178 -11.15 3.94 11.38
CA GLU A 178 -11.67 4.25 12.72
C GLU A 178 -13.22 4.26 12.74
N ILE A 179 -13.86 4.60 11.62
CA ILE A 179 -15.32 4.66 11.46
C ILE A 179 -15.88 3.36 10.89
N SER A 180 -15.17 2.74 9.93
CA SER A 180 -15.63 1.55 9.22
C SER A 180 -14.46 0.60 8.94
N ALA A 181 -14.12 -0.20 9.94
CA ALA A 181 -12.94 -1.08 9.96
C ALA A 181 -12.84 -2.11 8.81
N GLY A 182 -13.92 -2.32 8.06
CA GLY A 182 -13.98 -3.30 6.96
C GLY A 182 -14.26 -2.72 5.58
N SER A 183 -14.17 -1.40 5.37
CA SER A 183 -14.43 -0.81 4.05
C SER A 183 -13.37 -1.25 3.04
N PRO A 184 -13.73 -2.00 1.96
CA PRO A 184 -12.75 -2.47 0.98
C PRO A 184 -12.05 -1.32 0.24
N VAL A 185 -12.76 -0.20 0.04
CA VAL A 185 -12.23 1.03 -0.57
C VAL A 185 -11.09 1.57 0.28
N VAL A 186 -11.36 1.80 1.58
CA VAL A 186 -10.38 2.37 2.51
C VAL A 186 -9.20 1.43 2.73
N LEU A 187 -9.46 0.12 2.84
CA LEU A 187 -8.41 -0.88 2.98
C LEU A 187 -7.49 -0.92 1.75
N LEU A 188 -8.03 -0.80 0.54
CA LEU A 188 -7.24 -0.72 -0.69
C LEU A 188 -6.36 0.53 -0.70
N SER A 189 -6.93 1.70 -0.40
CA SER A 189 -6.20 2.97 -0.39
C SER A 189 -5.10 2.97 0.68
N LYS A 190 -5.36 2.42 1.87
CA LYS A 190 -4.34 2.17 2.91
C LYS A 190 -3.22 1.27 2.40
N ALA A 191 -3.57 0.15 1.78
CA ALA A 191 -2.61 -0.84 1.31
C ALA A 191 -1.67 -0.25 0.23
N ARG A 192 -2.23 0.50 -0.73
CA ARG A 192 -1.47 1.20 -1.77
C ARG A 192 -0.55 2.26 -1.15
N ALA A 193 -1.02 3.01 -0.17
CA ALA A 193 -0.21 4.01 0.52
C ALA A 193 0.98 3.38 1.26
N LEU A 194 0.75 2.31 2.03
CA LEU A 194 1.81 1.57 2.73
C LEU A 194 2.88 1.05 1.77
N VAL A 195 2.46 0.43 0.66
CA VAL A 195 3.39 -0.06 -0.37
C VAL A 195 4.27 1.07 -0.92
N ASN A 196 3.66 2.20 -1.31
CA ASN A 196 4.40 3.33 -1.90
C ASN A 196 5.26 4.10 -0.90
N LEU A 197 4.96 3.98 0.41
CA LEU A 197 5.78 4.52 1.49
C LEU A 197 6.91 3.56 1.94
N GLY A 198 7.01 2.38 1.32
CA GLY A 198 8.04 1.38 1.63
C GLY A 198 7.69 0.38 2.73
N PHE A 199 6.48 0.45 3.29
CA PHE A 199 5.95 -0.52 4.26
C PHE A 199 5.36 -1.73 3.54
N LEU A 200 6.23 -2.44 2.81
CA LEU A 200 5.84 -3.52 1.90
C LEU A 200 5.17 -4.70 2.61
N PRO A 201 5.66 -5.22 3.76
CA PRO A 201 5.01 -6.33 4.44
C PRO A 201 3.56 -6.01 4.84
N GLU A 202 3.34 -4.85 5.48
CA GLU A 202 2.03 -4.38 5.94
C GLU A 202 1.09 -4.14 4.75
N GLY A 203 1.60 -3.49 3.71
CA GLY A 203 0.86 -3.24 2.47
C GLY A 203 0.44 -4.53 1.77
N LYS A 204 1.35 -5.51 1.63
CA LYS A 204 1.06 -6.82 1.01
C LYS A 204 -0.04 -7.58 1.77
N VAL A 205 0.00 -7.61 3.10
CA VAL A 205 -1.03 -8.27 3.92
C VAL A 205 -2.41 -7.66 3.66
N LEU A 206 -2.50 -6.33 3.60
CA LEU A 206 -3.78 -5.67 3.33
C LEU A 206 -4.26 -5.89 1.89
N LEU A 207 -3.38 -5.83 0.89
CA LEU A 207 -3.74 -6.15 -0.49
C LEU A 207 -4.30 -7.57 -0.61
N GLN A 208 -3.68 -8.55 0.06
CA GLN A 208 -4.17 -9.92 0.10
C GLN A 208 -5.54 -10.03 0.78
N SER A 209 -5.77 -9.28 1.85
CA SER A 209 -7.07 -9.21 2.53
C SER A 209 -8.16 -8.68 1.60
N VAL A 210 -7.91 -7.55 0.92
CA VAL A 210 -8.85 -6.93 -0.03
C VAL A 210 -9.15 -7.87 -1.20
N ALA A 211 -8.13 -8.52 -1.78
CA ALA A 211 -8.29 -9.46 -2.87
C ALA A 211 -9.17 -10.68 -2.50
N LYS A 212 -9.08 -11.15 -1.24
CA LYS A 212 -9.84 -12.30 -0.74
C LYS A 212 -11.27 -11.96 -0.30
N ALA A 213 -11.50 -10.74 0.19
CA ALA A 213 -12.78 -10.38 0.82
C ALA A 213 -13.97 -10.37 -0.15
N ASN A 214 -13.76 -9.93 -1.40
CA ASN A 214 -14.82 -9.92 -2.42
C ASN A 214 -14.26 -10.18 -3.82
N PRO A 215 -14.00 -11.46 -4.17
CA PRO A 215 -13.44 -11.84 -5.46
C PRO A 215 -14.32 -11.36 -6.63
N GLY A 216 -13.72 -10.74 -7.65
CA GLY A 216 -14.42 -10.20 -8.82
C GLY A 216 -14.97 -8.78 -8.66
N SER A 217 -14.76 -8.14 -7.49
CA SER A 217 -14.99 -6.70 -7.36
C SER A 217 -13.82 -5.89 -7.95
N SER A 218 -14.09 -4.67 -8.43
CA SER A 218 -13.06 -3.76 -8.95
C SER A 218 -11.90 -3.55 -7.96
N HIS A 219 -12.21 -3.43 -6.67
CA HIS A 219 -11.21 -3.28 -5.61
C HIS A 219 -10.33 -4.52 -5.45
N ALA A 220 -10.92 -5.72 -5.53
CA ALA A 220 -10.18 -6.96 -5.49
C ALA A 220 -9.26 -7.11 -6.71
N GLU A 221 -9.73 -6.75 -7.90
CA GLU A 221 -8.92 -6.74 -9.12
C GLU A 221 -7.74 -5.75 -9.02
N MET A 222 -7.99 -4.53 -8.53
CA MET A 222 -6.93 -3.54 -8.27
C MET A 222 -5.90 -4.04 -7.25
N ALA A 223 -6.36 -4.72 -6.19
CA ALA A 223 -5.48 -5.31 -5.19
C ALA A 223 -4.61 -6.42 -5.78
N MET A 224 -5.20 -7.32 -6.59
CA MET A 224 -4.47 -8.39 -7.28
C MET A 224 -3.46 -7.82 -8.28
N ASN A 225 -3.82 -6.78 -9.04
CA ASN A 225 -2.90 -6.11 -9.95
C ASN A 225 -1.71 -5.50 -9.21
N SER A 226 -1.96 -4.87 -8.04
CA SER A 226 -0.90 -4.32 -7.20
C SER A 226 0.02 -5.42 -6.66
N LEU A 227 -0.53 -6.55 -6.20
CA LEU A 227 0.26 -7.71 -5.76
C LEU A 227 1.13 -8.26 -6.89
N LYS A 228 0.58 -8.40 -8.10
CA LYS A 228 1.32 -8.86 -9.27
C LYS A 228 2.46 -7.91 -9.64
N GLN A 229 2.23 -6.60 -9.55
CA GLN A 229 3.29 -5.61 -9.78
C GLN A 229 4.40 -5.73 -8.73
N LEU A 230 4.07 -5.99 -7.47
CA LEU A 230 5.05 -6.24 -6.43
C LEU A 230 5.85 -7.52 -6.68
N GLU A 231 5.18 -8.61 -7.07
CA GLU A 231 5.86 -9.86 -7.46
C GLU A 231 6.80 -9.66 -8.65
N GLN A 232 6.40 -8.84 -9.62
CA GLN A 232 7.23 -8.48 -10.78
C GLN A 232 8.39 -7.54 -10.41
N ALA A 233 8.19 -6.62 -9.47
CA ALA A 233 9.24 -5.75 -8.97
C ALA A 233 10.27 -6.51 -8.12
N ASP A 234 9.81 -7.52 -7.36
CA ASP A 234 10.67 -8.47 -6.65
C ASP A 234 11.40 -9.42 -7.64
N PHE A 235 10.88 -9.61 -8.85
CA PHE A 235 11.51 -10.42 -9.90
C PHE A 235 12.59 -9.62 -10.65
N ASN A 236 13.81 -9.63 -10.12
CA ASN A 236 14.98 -9.14 -10.83
C ASN A 236 15.57 -10.25 -11.74
N PRO A 237 15.48 -10.16 -13.09
CA PRO A 237 16.00 -11.22 -13.98
C PRO A 237 17.52 -11.41 -13.87
N ASN A 238 18.27 -10.36 -13.49
CA ASN A 238 19.70 -10.47 -13.23
C ASN A 238 19.98 -11.23 -11.93
N LEU A 239 19.08 -11.13 -10.95
CA LEU A 239 19.18 -11.89 -9.70
C LEU A 239 19.02 -13.39 -9.97
N LEU A 240 17.97 -13.78 -10.71
CA LEU A 240 17.77 -15.17 -11.12
C LEU A 240 18.96 -15.73 -11.91
N LYS A 241 19.51 -14.93 -12.84
CA LYS A 241 20.72 -15.28 -13.58
C LYS A 241 21.91 -15.49 -12.64
N GLY A 242 22.14 -14.57 -11.70
CA GLY A 242 23.23 -14.65 -10.73
C GLY A 242 23.14 -15.90 -9.83
N TYR A 243 21.94 -16.27 -9.38
CA TYR A 243 21.74 -17.51 -8.63
C TYR A 243 22.08 -18.74 -9.46
N ARG A 244 21.65 -18.81 -10.72
CA ARG A 244 21.96 -19.93 -11.63
C ARG A 244 23.45 -20.08 -11.89
N GLU A 245 24.13 -18.96 -12.15
CA GLU A 245 25.58 -18.93 -12.39
C GLU A 245 26.35 -19.35 -11.14
N THR A 246 26.03 -18.78 -9.98
CA THR A 246 26.66 -19.12 -8.70
C THR A 246 26.47 -20.60 -8.36
N MET A 247 25.25 -21.13 -8.48
CA MET A 247 24.99 -22.56 -8.25
C MET A 247 25.75 -23.46 -9.21
N LYS A 248 25.93 -23.06 -10.48
CA LYS A 248 26.76 -23.81 -11.43
C LYS A 248 28.22 -23.84 -10.97
N THR A 249 28.79 -22.71 -10.61
CA THR A 249 30.17 -22.61 -10.11
C THR A 249 30.38 -23.43 -8.83
N MET A 250 29.44 -23.41 -7.89
CA MET A 250 29.54 -24.22 -6.67
C MET A 250 29.56 -25.72 -6.95
N LYS A 251 28.82 -26.19 -7.98
CA LYS A 251 28.90 -27.60 -8.42
C LYS A 251 30.26 -27.95 -8.99
N GLU A 252 30.85 -27.06 -9.79
CA GLU A 252 32.19 -27.25 -10.36
C GLU A 252 33.25 -27.32 -9.25
N ILE A 253 33.21 -26.40 -8.28
CA ILE A 253 34.09 -26.41 -7.10
C ILE A 253 33.90 -27.71 -6.30
N GLY A 254 32.65 -28.10 -6.06
CA GLY A 254 32.34 -29.32 -5.31
C GLY A 254 32.82 -30.60 -6.00
N ALA A 255 32.69 -30.69 -7.32
CA ALA A 255 33.20 -31.81 -8.11
C ALA A 255 34.74 -31.86 -8.04
N ALA A 256 35.41 -30.72 -8.23
CA ALA A 256 36.86 -30.62 -8.09
C ALA A 256 37.35 -31.00 -6.69
N ALA A 257 36.66 -30.55 -5.64
CA ALA A 257 36.97 -30.91 -4.25
C ALA A 257 36.81 -32.41 -3.98
N ALA A 258 35.81 -33.07 -4.58
CA ALA A 258 35.63 -34.51 -4.48
C ALA A 258 36.77 -35.27 -5.17
N THR A 259 37.22 -34.84 -6.36
CA THR A 259 38.37 -35.45 -7.05
C THR A 259 39.67 -35.22 -6.26
N TYR A 260 39.88 -34.01 -5.74
CA TYR A 260 41.02 -33.71 -4.86
C TYR A 260 41.06 -34.65 -3.65
N TYR A 261 39.91 -34.92 -3.02
CA TYR A 261 39.83 -35.85 -1.90
C TYR A 261 40.25 -37.28 -2.30
N VAL A 262 39.89 -37.75 -3.49
CA VAL A 262 40.31 -39.08 -3.99
C VAL A 262 41.84 -39.17 -4.10
N ASP A 263 42.49 -38.10 -4.57
CA ASP A 263 43.94 -38.09 -4.81
C ASP A 263 44.76 -37.88 -3.52
N PHE A 264 44.26 -37.06 -2.59
CA PHE A 264 45.02 -36.62 -1.41
C PHE A 264 44.48 -37.11 -0.07
N ASN A 265 43.34 -37.81 -0.06
CA ASN A 265 42.65 -38.28 1.15
C ASN A 265 42.38 -37.16 2.18
N GLN A 266 42.21 -35.94 1.70
CA GLN A 266 41.83 -34.75 2.47
C GLN A 266 41.14 -33.76 1.53
N TYR A 267 40.24 -32.92 2.04
CA TYR A 267 39.62 -31.87 1.25
C TYR A 267 40.52 -30.62 1.14
N PRO A 268 40.38 -29.81 0.08
CA PRO A 268 41.16 -28.58 -0.08
C PRO A 268 40.82 -27.57 1.02
N ARG A 269 41.82 -26.79 1.45
CA ARG A 269 41.59 -25.69 2.41
C ARG A 269 41.13 -24.41 1.70
N THR A 270 41.51 -24.27 0.44
CA THR A 270 41.21 -23.09 -0.39
C THR A 270 40.85 -23.51 -1.81
N ILE A 271 40.06 -22.68 -2.53
CA ILE A 271 39.77 -22.90 -3.96
C ILE A 271 41.05 -22.90 -4.80
N LYS A 272 42.09 -22.17 -4.39
CA LYS A 272 43.38 -22.11 -5.09
C LYS A 272 44.07 -23.47 -5.20
N GLU A 273 43.88 -24.36 -4.23
CA GLU A 273 44.43 -25.72 -4.27
C GLU A 273 43.80 -26.60 -5.36
N LEU A 274 42.62 -26.22 -5.86
CA LEU A 274 41.93 -26.92 -6.93
C LEU A 274 42.40 -26.46 -8.32
N TYR A 275 43.09 -25.33 -8.43
CA TYR A 275 43.58 -24.78 -9.69
C TYR A 275 45.10 -25.02 -9.87
N PRO A 276 45.59 -25.36 -11.08
CA PRO A 276 44.86 -25.63 -12.32
C PRO A 276 44.48 -27.11 -12.50
N ALA A 277 44.80 -27.98 -11.54
CA ALA A 277 44.72 -29.43 -11.73
C ALA A 277 43.27 -29.96 -11.81
N PHE A 278 42.34 -29.36 -11.06
CA PHE A 278 40.95 -29.82 -10.93
C PHE A 278 39.92 -28.79 -11.43
N LEU A 279 40.32 -27.52 -11.55
CA LEU A 279 39.51 -26.43 -12.11
C LEU A 279 40.18 -25.79 -13.33
N GLN A 280 39.40 -25.52 -14.37
CA GLN A 280 39.87 -24.85 -15.59
C GLN A 280 40.17 -23.36 -15.37
N GLU A 281 39.41 -22.72 -14.49
CA GLU A 281 39.54 -21.30 -14.16
C GLU A 281 39.50 -21.11 -12.64
N LEU A 282 40.21 -20.09 -12.15
CA LEU A 282 40.18 -19.74 -10.73
C LEU A 282 38.93 -18.92 -10.41
N THR A 283 37.91 -19.57 -9.83
CA THR A 283 36.60 -18.97 -9.49
C THR A 283 36.46 -18.74 -7.98
N GLU A 284 37.10 -17.68 -7.46
CA GLU A 284 37.02 -17.34 -6.02
C GLU A 284 35.76 -16.57 -5.63
N LYS A 285 34.97 -16.11 -6.61
CA LYS A 285 33.83 -15.23 -6.41
C LYS A 285 32.55 -15.77 -7.05
N ASP A 286 31.43 -15.45 -6.43
CA ASP A 286 30.10 -15.68 -6.99
C ASP A 286 29.74 -14.68 -8.09
N ALA A 287 28.54 -14.82 -8.67
CA ALA A 287 28.09 -13.99 -9.79
C ALA A 287 27.93 -12.50 -9.44
N TRP A 288 27.90 -12.15 -8.15
CA TRP A 288 27.82 -10.77 -7.67
C TRP A 288 29.18 -10.22 -7.22
N GLY A 289 30.24 -11.02 -7.33
CA GLY A 289 31.62 -10.62 -7.01
C GLY A 289 32.00 -10.81 -5.54
N ASN A 290 31.16 -11.49 -4.76
CA ASN A 290 31.43 -11.81 -3.35
C ASN A 290 32.25 -13.09 -3.27
N ALA A 291 33.16 -13.18 -2.29
CA ALA A 291 34.00 -14.36 -2.13
C ALA A 291 33.18 -15.55 -1.62
N PHE A 292 33.48 -16.75 -2.13
CA PHE A 292 32.92 -17.97 -1.55
C PHE A 292 33.48 -18.23 -0.16
N VAL A 293 32.63 -18.74 0.72
CA VAL A 293 33.02 -19.20 2.06
C VAL A 293 33.17 -20.71 2.03
N LEU A 294 34.35 -21.19 2.42
CA LEU A 294 34.67 -22.62 2.43
C LEU A 294 34.74 -23.11 3.88
N ARG A 295 34.24 -24.31 4.13
CA ARG A 295 34.46 -25.02 5.38
C ARG A 295 34.69 -26.49 5.11
N PHE A 296 35.79 -27.01 5.64
CA PHE A 296 35.98 -28.44 5.79
C PHE A 296 35.59 -28.83 7.22
N ASP A 297 34.64 -29.75 7.34
CA ASP A 297 34.30 -30.38 8.61
C ASP A 297 35.13 -31.66 8.76
N SER A 298 36.21 -31.57 9.54
CA SER A 298 37.12 -32.70 9.79
C SER A 298 36.47 -33.85 10.57
N ASN A 299 35.42 -33.56 11.35
CA ASN A 299 34.75 -34.58 12.16
C ASN A 299 33.73 -35.36 11.32
N ALA A 300 33.07 -34.68 10.38
CA ALA A 300 32.12 -35.29 9.48
C ALA A 300 32.76 -35.78 8.16
N ASN A 301 34.01 -35.40 7.88
CA ASN A 301 34.69 -35.58 6.60
C ASN A 301 33.87 -35.01 5.43
N ARG A 302 33.41 -33.76 5.57
CA ARG A 302 32.51 -33.09 4.62
C ARG A 302 33.07 -31.77 4.16
N PHE A 303 32.76 -31.40 2.92
CA PHE A 303 33.10 -30.10 2.35
C PHE A 303 31.86 -29.25 2.11
N LEU A 304 31.93 -27.99 2.52
CA LEU A 304 30.90 -26.99 2.32
C LEU A 304 31.45 -25.80 1.55
N VAL A 305 30.67 -25.37 0.56
CA VAL A 305 30.83 -24.10 -0.14
C VAL A 305 29.58 -23.28 0.13
N ALA A 306 29.76 -22.01 0.48
CA ALA A 306 28.66 -21.07 0.61
C ALA A 306 28.91 -19.77 -0.14
N SER A 307 27.83 -19.17 -0.64
CA SER A 307 27.77 -17.79 -1.13
C SER A 307 26.84 -17.00 -0.24
N GLY A 308 27.24 -15.77 0.08
CA GLY A 308 26.41 -14.78 0.78
C GLY A 308 25.30 -14.18 -0.09
N GLY A 309 25.03 -14.75 -1.26
CA GLY A 309 24.02 -14.24 -2.19
C GLY A 309 24.31 -12.85 -2.73
N SER A 310 23.25 -12.20 -3.20
CA SER A 310 23.32 -10.88 -3.85
C SER A 310 23.65 -9.70 -2.94
N ASP A 311 23.50 -9.83 -1.62
CA ASP A 311 23.86 -8.80 -0.65
C ASP A 311 25.27 -9.02 -0.05
N GLY A 312 25.87 -10.20 -0.29
CA GLY A 312 27.22 -10.55 0.16
C GLY A 312 27.32 -10.88 1.64
N VAL A 313 26.21 -11.02 2.36
CA VAL A 313 26.21 -11.25 3.82
C VAL A 313 25.87 -12.71 4.12
N PHE A 314 26.89 -13.51 4.40
CA PHE A 314 26.70 -14.92 4.77
C PHE A 314 26.30 -15.11 6.24
N ASN A 315 25.14 -15.73 6.47
CA ASN A 315 24.52 -15.87 7.79
C ASN A 315 24.85 -17.17 8.54
N GLY A 316 25.72 -18.02 7.98
CA GLY A 316 26.18 -19.25 8.64
C GLY A 316 25.75 -20.53 7.95
N PHE A 317 26.44 -21.63 8.30
CA PHE A 317 26.27 -22.95 7.67
C PHE A 317 25.12 -23.79 8.26
N ASP A 318 24.45 -23.30 9.29
CA ASP A 318 23.32 -23.93 9.96
C ASP A 318 21.99 -23.78 9.18
N GLN A 319 21.97 -22.96 8.12
CA GLN A 319 20.82 -22.77 7.26
C GLN A 319 20.49 -24.02 6.43
N GLN A 320 19.20 -24.35 6.31
CA GLN A 320 18.69 -25.50 5.55
C GLN A 320 17.35 -25.19 4.89
N GLY A 321 17.06 -25.90 3.79
CA GLY A 321 15.78 -25.84 3.07
C GLY A 321 15.85 -25.12 1.72
N PHE A 322 14.74 -25.12 0.99
CA PHE A 322 14.65 -24.45 -0.31
C PHE A 322 13.70 -23.26 -0.26
N TYR A 323 14.08 -22.16 -0.91
CA TYR A 323 13.32 -20.91 -0.90
C TYR A 323 12.90 -20.47 -2.30
N VAL A 324 11.92 -19.56 -2.38
CA VAL A 324 11.42 -18.99 -3.63
C VAL A 324 11.83 -17.52 -3.77
N ASP A 325 11.91 -16.79 -2.67
CA ASP A 325 12.40 -15.42 -2.62
C ASP A 325 13.94 -15.40 -2.77
N LEU A 326 14.43 -14.63 -3.74
CA LEU A 326 15.84 -14.62 -4.12
C LEU A 326 16.64 -13.49 -3.45
N GLN A 327 16.02 -12.41 -3.00
CA GLN A 327 16.77 -11.21 -2.63
C GLN A 327 17.60 -11.45 -1.36
N GLY A 328 18.93 -11.25 -1.45
CA GLY A 328 19.87 -11.38 -0.34
C GLY A 328 19.93 -12.77 0.32
N LYS A 329 19.53 -13.84 -0.37
CA LYS A 329 19.54 -15.19 0.22
C LYS A 329 20.84 -15.94 -0.03
N ASP A 330 21.34 -16.59 1.02
CA ASP A 330 22.53 -17.43 0.95
C ASP A 330 22.32 -18.69 0.12
N ILE A 331 23.41 -19.27 -0.38
CA ILE A 331 23.42 -20.57 -1.05
C ILE A 331 24.46 -21.44 -0.36
N ILE A 332 24.09 -22.67 0.02
CA ILE A 332 24.98 -23.63 0.65
C ILE A 332 24.97 -24.95 -0.13
N PHE A 333 26.15 -25.35 -0.58
CA PHE A 333 26.43 -26.61 -1.25
C PHE A 333 27.31 -27.48 -0.36
N CYS A 334 26.93 -28.74 -0.18
CA CYS A 334 27.63 -29.69 0.67
C CYS A 334 27.65 -31.06 -0.02
N ASP A 335 28.84 -31.64 -0.16
CA ASP A 335 29.09 -33.00 -0.69
C ASP A 335 28.25 -33.38 -1.92
N GLY A 336 28.19 -32.49 -2.92
CA GLY A 336 27.48 -32.77 -4.16
C GLY A 336 26.01 -32.32 -4.20
N ALA A 337 25.45 -31.81 -3.10
CA ALA A 337 24.06 -31.38 -3.02
C ALA A 337 23.89 -29.98 -2.43
N PHE A 338 22.84 -29.27 -2.84
CA PHE A 338 22.43 -28.03 -2.15
C PHE A 338 21.62 -28.37 -0.92
N VAL A 339 22.01 -27.78 0.21
CA VAL A 339 21.31 -27.90 1.50
C VAL A 339 20.50 -26.64 1.84
N TYR A 340 20.91 -25.49 1.28
CA TYR A 340 20.15 -24.24 1.30
C TYR A 340 20.27 -23.55 -0.06
N ALA A 341 19.18 -23.40 -0.79
CA ALA A 341 19.21 -22.87 -2.16
C ALA A 341 17.82 -22.46 -2.66
N PRO A 342 17.74 -21.67 -3.75
CA PRO A 342 16.47 -21.39 -4.39
C PRO A 342 15.88 -22.63 -5.07
N LYS A 343 14.55 -22.69 -5.14
CA LYS A 343 13.79 -23.66 -5.93
C LYS A 343 13.62 -23.13 -7.36
N LEU A 344 14.61 -23.41 -8.22
CA LEU A 344 14.71 -22.90 -9.59
C LEU A 344 14.13 -23.81 -10.67
#